data_AF-A0A9D6QLF3-F1
#
_entry.id   AF-A0A9D6QLF3-F1
#
_cell.length_a   1.000
_cell.length_b   1.000
_cell.length_c   1.000
_cell.angle_alpha   90.00
_cell.angle_beta   90.00
_cell.angle_gamma   90.00
#
_symmetry.space_group_name_H-M   'P 1'
#
loop_
_entity.id
_entity.type
_entity.pdbx_description
1 polymer ?
#
loop_
_entity_poly.entity_id
_entity_poly.type
_entity_poly.pdbx_seq_one_letter_code
_entity_poly.pdbx_strand_id
1 'polypeptide(L)'
;MDEKIGDEKRASRRTEAAELRLFICAFDDFPTKNGRHLYSRNIVYLFESLKRILGLEKHVPNLVAALWGFGFFALLLAGSKLVRPDRKSDAARSGFNSGERNSESPWIRMSARYHLLVAAATTFFLGVLILYPAVATFRQWLDEGHGVVALAAVGVFLGTLSVALAYAWMKGDLSWIRDKEENGNPRERVS
;
A
#
# COMPACT_ATOMS: atom_id res chain seq x y z
N MET A 1 12.76 9.22 50.68
CA MET A 1 12.88 9.00 49.22
C MET A 1 11.53 8.58 48.62
N ASP A 2 10.73 7.78 49.33
CA ASP A 2 9.40 7.34 48.90
C ASP A 2 8.34 8.44 48.74
N GLU A 3 8.43 9.53 49.51
CA GLU A 3 7.48 10.63 49.43
C GLU A 3 7.54 11.37 48.08
N LYS A 4 8.75 11.55 47.53
CA LYS A 4 8.96 12.15 46.20
C LYS A 4 8.37 11.30 45.07
N ILE A 5 8.48 9.98 45.18
CA ILE A 5 7.98 9.03 44.16
C ILE A 5 6.43 8.98 44.20
N GLY A 6 5.84 9.14 45.40
CA GLY A 6 4.39 9.20 45.58
C GLY A 6 3.76 10.43 44.94
N ASP A 7 4.39 11.60 45.06
CA ASP A 7 3.89 12.85 44.48
C ASP A 7 4.03 12.90 42.96
N GLU A 8 5.10 12.34 42.39
CA GLU A 8 5.28 12.25 40.94
C GLU A 8 4.21 11.34 40.30
N LYS A 9 3.88 10.20 40.96
CA LYS A 9 2.76 9.33 40.54
C LYS A 9 1.38 9.95 40.74
N ARG A 10 1.22 10.93 41.64
CA ARG A 10 -0.02 11.71 41.79
C ARG A 10 -0.14 12.80 40.71
N ALA A 11 0.98 13.41 40.32
CA ALA A 11 1.01 14.40 39.24
C ALA A 11 0.67 13.74 37.89
N SER A 12 1.30 12.61 37.56
CA SER A 12 1.04 11.84 36.34
C SER A 12 -0.43 11.38 36.23
N ARG A 13 -1.02 10.87 37.32
CA ARG A 13 -2.44 10.49 37.36
C ARG A 13 -3.40 11.68 37.27
N ARG A 14 -3.00 12.87 37.72
CA ARG A 14 -3.79 14.10 37.54
C ARG A 14 -3.79 14.57 36.08
N THR A 15 -2.67 14.44 35.37
CA THR A 15 -2.59 14.74 33.93
C THR A 15 -3.39 13.74 33.10
N GLU A 16 -3.30 12.43 33.36
CA GLU A 16 -4.13 11.44 32.66
C GLU A 16 -5.63 11.62 32.94
N ALA A 17 -6.01 11.92 34.19
CA ALA A 17 -7.39 12.22 34.53
C ALA A 17 -7.89 13.55 33.93
N ALA A 18 -6.99 14.52 33.70
CA ALA A 18 -7.32 15.78 33.03
C ALA A 18 -7.49 15.58 31.52
N GLU A 19 -6.61 14.81 30.87
CA GLU A 19 -6.71 14.43 29.46
C GLU A 19 -7.97 13.58 29.19
N LEU A 20 -8.27 12.58 30.04
CA LEU A 20 -9.51 11.81 29.96
C LEU A 20 -10.74 12.69 30.21
N ARG A 21 -10.68 13.65 31.13
CA ARG A 21 -11.78 14.62 31.33
C ARG A 21 -11.93 15.59 30.17
N LEU A 22 -10.85 16.00 29.51
CA LEU A 22 -10.88 16.84 28.30
C LEU A 22 -11.47 16.06 27.12
N PHE A 23 -11.11 14.79 26.98
CA PHE A 23 -11.66 13.90 25.96
C PHE A 23 -13.14 13.59 26.21
N ILE A 24 -13.55 13.39 27.48
CA ILE A 24 -14.96 13.19 27.86
C ILE A 24 -15.76 14.49 27.71
N CYS A 25 -15.24 15.65 28.14
CA CYS A 25 -15.91 16.94 27.95
C CYS A 25 -16.03 17.34 26.46
N ALA A 26 -15.06 16.98 25.61
CA ALA A 26 -15.18 17.15 24.16
C ALA A 26 -16.26 16.23 23.53
N PHE A 27 -16.61 15.13 24.22
CA PHE A 27 -17.68 14.22 23.83
C PHE A 27 -19.05 14.62 24.41
N ASP A 28 -19.06 15.26 25.59
CA ASP A 28 -20.26 15.71 26.31
C ASP A 28 -20.78 17.09 25.88
N ASP A 29 -20.06 17.85 25.03
CA ASP A 29 -20.57 19.08 24.39
C ASP A 29 -21.62 18.77 23.29
N PHE A 30 -22.36 17.68 23.46
CA PHE A 30 -23.55 17.33 22.70
C PHE A 30 -24.73 18.16 23.25
N PRO A 31 -25.39 18.99 22.41
CA PRO A 31 -26.39 19.93 22.89
C PRO A 31 -27.64 19.18 23.38
N THR A 32 -27.82 19.08 24.71
CA THR A 32 -28.99 18.48 25.33
C THR A 32 -29.76 19.53 26.16
N LYS A 33 -30.50 20.40 25.47
CA LYS A 33 -31.61 21.15 26.09
C LYS A 33 -32.93 20.65 25.50
N ASN A 34 -33.72 19.96 26.32
CA ASN A 34 -35.08 19.41 26.09
C ASN A 34 -35.18 18.00 25.49
N GLY A 35 -35.01 16.99 26.34
CA GLY A 35 -35.18 15.57 26.03
C GLY A 35 -36.62 15.06 26.03
N ARG A 36 -37.43 15.36 25.00
CA ARG A 36 -38.66 14.57 24.73
C ARG A 36 -38.92 14.18 23.26
N HIS A 37 -37.97 14.39 22.35
CA HIS A 37 -38.09 13.93 20.95
C HIS A 37 -36.76 13.45 20.30
N LEU A 38 -35.73 13.13 21.09
CA LEU A 38 -34.36 12.91 20.61
C LEU A 38 -33.91 11.44 20.62
N TYR A 39 -34.47 10.62 19.73
CA TYR A 39 -33.81 9.35 19.36
C TYR A 39 -33.63 9.23 17.84
N SER A 40 -34.60 9.68 17.05
CA SER A 40 -34.55 9.58 15.57
C SER A 40 -33.68 10.64 14.87
N ARG A 41 -33.41 11.79 15.50
CA ARG A 41 -32.55 12.85 14.92
C ARG A 41 -31.06 12.67 15.21
N ASN A 42 -30.70 11.92 16.24
CA ASN A 42 -29.30 11.78 16.66
C ASN A 42 -28.44 11.00 15.67
N ILE A 43 -29.01 10.01 14.97
CA ILE A 43 -28.28 9.29 13.91
C ILE A 43 -27.95 10.20 12.74
N VAL A 44 -28.86 11.08 12.33
CA VAL A 44 -28.63 11.98 11.19
C VAL A 44 -27.56 13.02 11.54
N TYR A 45 -27.60 13.61 12.74
CA TYR A 45 -26.54 14.52 13.18
C TYR A 45 -25.21 13.81 13.40
N LEU A 46 -25.21 12.60 13.97
CA LEU A 46 -23.99 11.79 14.10
C LEU A 46 -23.40 11.48 12.73
N PHE A 47 -24.23 11.10 11.75
CA PHE A 47 -23.80 10.77 10.40
C PHE A 47 -23.26 12.01 9.66
N GLU A 48 -23.86 13.18 9.85
CA GLU A 48 -23.42 14.42 9.22
C GLU A 48 -22.16 15.00 9.88
N SER A 49 -22.03 14.86 11.19
CA SER A 49 -20.79 15.14 11.92
C SER A 49 -19.68 14.17 11.50
N LEU A 50 -19.99 12.88 11.35
CA LEU A 50 -19.03 11.86 10.89
C LEU A 50 -18.56 12.14 9.46
N LYS A 51 -19.47 12.52 8.53
CA LYS A 51 -19.10 12.93 7.16
C LYS A 51 -18.16 14.13 7.13
N ARG A 52 -18.38 15.12 7.99
CA ARG A 52 -17.48 16.28 8.13
C ARG A 52 -16.14 15.90 8.73
N ILE A 53 -16.12 15.08 9.77
CA ILE A 53 -14.89 14.64 10.44
C ILE A 53 -14.04 13.75 9.52
N LEU A 54 -14.67 12.84 8.77
CA LEU A 54 -13.98 12.01 7.77
C LEU A 54 -13.64 12.77 6.47
N GLY A 55 -14.11 14.01 6.29
CA GLY A 55 -13.96 14.76 5.05
C GLY A 55 -14.56 14.05 3.83
N LEU A 56 -15.56 13.19 4.05
CA LEU A 56 -16.06 12.24 3.05
C LEU A 56 -16.65 12.97 1.83
N GLU A 57 -17.20 14.17 2.06
CA GLU A 57 -17.72 15.09 1.04
C GLU A 57 -16.72 15.39 -0.09
N LYS A 58 -15.42 15.52 0.23
CA LYS A 58 -14.37 15.78 -0.75
C LYS A 58 -14.04 14.55 -1.60
N HIS A 59 -14.30 13.36 -1.06
CA HIS A 59 -14.00 12.08 -1.70
C HIS A 59 -15.20 11.44 -2.38
N VAL A 60 -16.41 11.97 -2.20
CA VAL A 60 -17.64 11.55 -2.91
C VAL A 60 -17.42 11.39 -4.43
N PRO A 61 -16.86 12.36 -5.17
CA PRO A 61 -16.67 12.19 -6.62
C PRO A 61 -15.74 11.02 -6.95
N ASN A 62 -14.70 10.78 -6.14
CA ASN A 62 -13.77 9.67 -6.34
C ASN A 62 -14.45 8.32 -6.08
N LEU A 63 -15.28 8.23 -5.05
CA LEU A 63 -16.04 7.03 -4.73
C LEU A 63 -17.07 6.73 -5.81
N VAL A 64 -17.78 7.75 -6.30
CA VAL A 64 -18.73 7.61 -7.41
C VAL A 64 -18.00 7.13 -8.67
N ALA A 65 -16.85 7.72 -9.01
CA ALA A 65 -16.06 7.31 -10.17
C ALA A 65 -15.55 5.86 -10.02
N ALA A 66 -15.08 5.47 -8.84
CA ALA A 66 -14.64 4.10 -8.56
C ALA A 66 -15.80 3.10 -8.70
N LEU A 67 -16.96 3.40 -8.10
CA LEU A 67 -18.16 2.57 -8.22
C LEU A 67 -18.62 2.43 -9.66
N TRP A 68 -18.56 3.52 -10.43
CA TRP A 68 -18.91 3.51 -11.84
C TRP A 68 -17.94 2.65 -12.65
N GLY A 69 -16.63 2.78 -12.42
CA GLY A 69 -15.60 1.97 -13.09
C GLY A 69 -15.73 0.48 -12.79
N PHE A 70 -15.85 0.12 -11.50
CA PHE A 70 -16.05 -1.28 -11.09
C PHE A 70 -17.39 -1.84 -11.57
N GLY A 71 -18.47 -1.05 -11.46
CA GLY A 71 -19.80 -1.44 -11.91
C GLY A 71 -19.86 -1.66 -13.41
N PHE A 72 -19.27 -0.77 -14.20
CA PHE A 72 -19.17 -0.91 -15.64
C PHE A 72 -18.35 -2.15 -16.03
N PHE A 73 -17.19 -2.36 -15.40
CA PHE A 73 -16.40 -3.57 -15.61
C PHE A 73 -17.17 -4.85 -15.29
N ALA A 74 -17.88 -4.89 -14.16
CA ALA A 74 -18.73 -6.01 -13.79
C ALA A 74 -19.87 -6.25 -14.78
N LEU A 75 -20.49 -5.17 -15.29
CA LEU A 75 -21.54 -5.25 -16.31
C LEU A 75 -21.01 -5.81 -17.63
N LEU A 76 -19.81 -5.43 -18.06
CA LEU A 76 -19.16 -6.03 -19.23
C LEU A 76 -18.88 -7.52 -19.03
N LEU A 77 -18.39 -7.93 -17.85
CA LEU A 77 -18.20 -9.34 -17.53
C LEU A 77 -19.52 -10.12 -17.49
N ALA A 78 -20.57 -9.55 -16.92
CA ALA A 78 -21.90 -10.16 -16.88
C ALA A 78 -22.49 -10.30 -18.30
N GLY A 79 -22.39 -9.25 -19.12
CA GLY A 79 -22.82 -9.26 -20.52
C GLY A 79 -22.06 -10.30 -21.34
N SER A 80 -20.74 -10.36 -21.21
CA SER A 80 -19.92 -11.37 -21.89
C SER A 80 -20.28 -12.79 -21.45
N LYS A 81 -20.55 -13.01 -20.16
CA LYS A 81 -20.99 -14.31 -19.64
C LYS A 81 -22.37 -14.72 -20.14
N LEU A 82 -23.28 -13.76 -20.35
CA LEU A 82 -24.64 -14.01 -20.84
C LEU A 82 -24.67 -14.33 -22.34
N VAL A 83 -23.86 -13.64 -23.15
CA VAL A 83 -23.78 -13.85 -24.61
C VAL A 83 -22.91 -15.07 -24.96
N ARG A 84 -21.92 -15.41 -24.12
CA ARG A 84 -20.98 -16.49 -24.40
C ARG A 84 -21.68 -17.86 -24.41
N PRO A 85 -21.44 -18.71 -25.44
CA PRO A 85 -21.89 -20.09 -25.42
C PRO A 85 -21.16 -20.90 -24.33
N ASP A 86 -21.93 -21.60 -23.51
CA ASP A 86 -21.42 -22.42 -22.41
C ASP A 86 -20.84 -23.74 -22.95
N ARG A 87 -19.50 -23.86 -22.95
CA ARG A 87 -18.78 -25.07 -23.37
C ARG A 87 -18.16 -25.74 -22.14
N LYS A 88 -18.81 -26.82 -21.67
CA LYS A 88 -18.39 -27.60 -20.48
C LYS A 88 -17.63 -28.88 -20.82
N SER A 89 -16.90 -28.92 -21.93
CA SER A 89 -16.07 -30.09 -22.25
C SER A 89 -14.80 -30.12 -21.40
N ASP A 90 -14.31 -31.31 -21.06
CA ASP A 90 -13.05 -31.48 -20.33
C ASP A 90 -11.86 -30.87 -21.10
N ALA A 91 -11.89 -30.97 -22.43
CA ALA A 91 -10.92 -30.32 -23.32
C ALA A 91 -10.92 -28.78 -23.23
N ALA A 92 -12.07 -28.16 -22.92
CA ALA A 92 -12.14 -26.70 -22.71
C ALA A 92 -11.64 -26.27 -21.33
N ARG A 93 -11.48 -27.21 -20.39
CA ARG A 93 -11.03 -26.98 -19.01
C ARG A 93 -9.59 -27.45 -18.77
N SER A 94 -9.02 -28.25 -19.68
CA SER A 94 -7.60 -28.61 -19.65
C SER A 94 -6.72 -27.42 -20.04
N GLY A 95 -5.54 -27.32 -19.43
CA GLY A 95 -4.51 -26.35 -19.85
C GLY A 95 -4.14 -26.55 -21.32
N PHE A 96 -3.77 -25.47 -22.00
CA PHE A 96 -3.35 -25.52 -23.40
C PHE A 96 -1.99 -26.21 -23.50
N ASN A 97 -2.01 -27.49 -23.86
CA ASN A 97 -0.84 -28.30 -24.18
C ASN A 97 -1.02 -28.91 -25.57
N SER A 98 0.04 -29.49 -26.14
CA SER A 98 0.12 -30.08 -27.50
C SER A 98 -0.81 -31.30 -27.74
N GLY A 99 -1.91 -31.43 -27.00
CA GLY A 99 -2.84 -32.57 -27.02
C GLY A 99 -2.53 -33.65 -25.98
N GLU A 100 -1.43 -33.51 -25.25
CA GLU A 100 -1.02 -34.43 -24.19
C GLU A 100 -1.65 -34.04 -22.84
N ARG A 101 -1.97 -35.03 -22.01
CA ARG A 101 -2.44 -34.78 -20.64
C ARG A 101 -1.32 -34.11 -19.86
N ASN A 102 -1.67 -33.08 -19.10
CA ASN A 102 -0.76 -32.33 -18.23
C ASN A 102 -0.24 -33.26 -17.11
N SER A 103 0.81 -34.03 -17.40
CA SER A 103 1.36 -35.07 -16.52
C SER A 103 2.58 -34.60 -15.73
N GLU A 104 3.10 -33.41 -16.03
CA GLU A 104 4.28 -32.87 -15.37
C GLU A 104 3.94 -32.00 -14.16
N SER A 105 4.82 -32.11 -13.16
CA SER A 105 4.82 -31.27 -11.97
C SER A 105 4.89 -29.78 -12.36
N PRO A 106 3.93 -28.94 -11.94
CA PRO A 106 3.93 -27.51 -12.24
C PRO A 106 5.04 -26.73 -11.49
N TRP A 107 5.81 -27.41 -10.65
CA TRP A 107 6.88 -26.83 -9.84
C TRP A 107 8.12 -26.56 -10.70
N ILE A 108 8.14 -25.39 -11.34
CA ILE A 108 9.30 -24.88 -12.07
C ILE A 108 10.16 -24.04 -11.12
N ARG A 109 11.47 -24.29 -11.10
CA ARG A 109 12.43 -23.42 -10.40
C ARG A 109 12.55 -22.11 -11.16
N MET A 110 11.91 -21.05 -10.66
CA MET A 110 12.11 -19.71 -11.19
C MET A 110 13.55 -19.27 -10.93
N SER A 111 14.16 -18.56 -11.88
CA SER A 111 15.53 -18.08 -11.71
C SER A 111 15.60 -17.04 -10.59
N ALA A 112 16.73 -17.00 -9.87
CA ALA A 112 16.96 -16.00 -8.81
C ALA A 112 16.88 -14.55 -9.33
N ARG A 113 17.08 -14.34 -10.64
CA ARG A 113 17.05 -13.03 -11.31
C ARG A 113 15.70 -12.31 -11.15
N TYR A 114 14.57 -13.04 -11.16
CA TYR A 114 13.26 -12.44 -10.92
C TYR A 114 13.14 -11.84 -9.51
N HIS A 115 13.69 -12.52 -8.51
CA HIS A 115 13.69 -12.05 -7.13
C HIS A 115 14.54 -10.80 -6.98
N LEU A 116 15.70 -10.74 -7.66
CA LEU A 116 16.56 -9.54 -7.67
C LEU A 116 15.85 -8.34 -8.31
N LEU A 117 15.12 -8.54 -9.40
CA LEU A 117 14.35 -7.48 -10.04
C LEU A 117 13.24 -6.94 -9.14
N VAL A 118 12.49 -7.82 -8.46
CA VAL A 118 11.46 -7.43 -7.49
C VAL A 118 12.06 -6.70 -6.29
N ALA A 119 13.19 -7.19 -5.76
CA ALA A 119 13.88 -6.56 -4.65
C ALA A 119 14.39 -5.16 -5.03
N ALA A 120 14.98 -5.00 -6.21
CA ALA A 120 15.45 -3.71 -6.72
C ALA A 120 14.30 -2.71 -6.90
N ALA A 121 13.21 -3.12 -7.56
CA ALA A 121 12.03 -2.28 -7.75
C ALA A 121 11.38 -1.89 -6.41
N THR A 122 11.24 -2.84 -5.49
CA THR A 122 10.66 -2.59 -4.16
C THR A 122 11.49 -1.58 -3.38
N THR A 123 12.82 -1.75 -3.36
CA THR A 123 13.74 -0.82 -2.69
C THR A 123 13.64 0.58 -3.28
N PHE A 124 13.56 0.68 -4.61
CA PHE A 124 13.38 1.97 -5.29
C PHE A 124 12.04 2.64 -4.92
N PHE A 125 10.92 1.91 -4.94
CA PHE A 125 9.61 2.46 -4.57
C PHE A 125 9.53 2.85 -3.10
N LEU A 126 10.11 2.05 -2.20
CA LEU A 126 10.25 2.42 -0.79
C LEU A 126 11.08 3.70 -0.65
N GLY A 127 12.11 3.86 -1.48
CA GLY A 127 12.89 5.08 -1.53
C GLY A 127 12.06 6.31 -1.90
N VAL A 128 11.22 6.21 -2.94
CA VAL A 128 10.29 7.27 -3.34
C VAL A 128 9.28 7.60 -2.24
N LEU A 129 8.80 6.60 -1.50
CA LEU A 129 7.89 6.79 -0.39
C LEU A 129 8.53 7.64 0.73
N ILE A 130 9.80 7.40 1.04
CA ILE A 130 10.58 8.19 2.01
C ILE A 130 10.82 9.61 1.49
N LEU A 131 11.05 9.76 0.19
CA LEU A 131 11.31 11.05 -0.44
C LEU A 131 10.07 11.95 -0.49
N TYR A 132 8.87 11.37 -0.62
CA TYR A 132 7.62 12.11 -0.76
C TYR A 132 7.38 13.16 0.33
N PRO A 133 7.40 12.83 1.64
CA PRO A 133 7.20 13.84 2.69
C PRO A 133 8.31 14.89 2.69
N ALA A 134 9.57 14.50 2.43
CA ALA A 134 10.70 15.42 2.39
C ALA A 134 10.53 16.49 1.30
N VAL A 135 10.01 16.10 0.13
CA VAL A 135 9.68 17.03 -0.96
C VAL A 135 8.43 17.85 -0.65
N ALA A 136 7.41 17.24 -0.05
CA ALA A 136 6.16 17.92 0.31
C ALA A 136 6.37 19.06 1.31
N THR A 137 7.31 18.91 2.25
CA THR A 137 7.65 19.95 3.26
C THR A 137 8.85 20.81 2.88
N PHE A 138 9.45 20.60 1.70
CA PHE A 138 10.68 21.30 1.29
C PHE A 138 10.54 22.83 1.31
N ARG A 139 9.35 23.33 0.94
CA ARG A 139 9.06 24.78 0.97
C ARG A 139 9.11 25.36 2.38
N GLN A 140 8.65 24.62 3.38
CA GLN A 140 8.72 25.07 4.77
C GLN A 140 10.18 25.17 5.24
N TRP A 141 11.02 24.19 4.87
CA TRP A 141 12.45 24.21 5.23
C TRP A 141 13.22 25.32 4.51
N LEU A 142 12.78 25.72 3.30
CA LEU A 142 13.32 26.90 2.61
C LEU A 142 13.00 28.18 3.38
N ASP A 143 11.74 28.35 3.81
CA ASP A 143 11.29 29.52 4.56
C ASP A 143 11.98 29.64 5.93
N GLU A 144 12.32 28.51 6.56
CA GLU A 144 13.07 28.43 7.82
C GLU A 144 14.60 28.62 7.65
N GLY A 145 15.10 28.76 6.42
CA GLY A 145 16.53 28.95 6.12
C GLY A 145 17.36 27.65 6.11
N HIS A 146 16.73 26.49 6.22
CA HIS A 146 17.36 25.16 6.19
C HIS A 146 17.39 24.51 4.80
N GLY A 147 17.00 25.23 3.75
CA GLY A 147 16.86 24.69 2.40
C GLY A 147 18.11 24.02 1.81
N VAL A 148 19.32 24.52 2.11
CA VAL A 148 20.57 23.92 1.63
C VAL A 148 20.80 22.54 2.26
N VAL A 149 20.53 22.40 3.56
CA VAL A 149 20.64 21.12 4.28
C VAL A 149 19.57 20.15 3.77
N ALA A 150 18.36 20.64 3.55
CA ALA A 150 17.26 19.88 2.95
C ALA A 150 17.65 19.29 1.59
N LEU A 151 18.20 20.14 0.72
CA LEU A 151 18.62 19.78 -0.63
C LEU A 151 19.78 18.79 -0.61
N ALA A 152 20.75 18.99 0.28
CA ALA A 152 21.86 18.07 0.47
C ALA A 152 21.38 16.70 0.95
N ALA A 153 20.45 16.64 1.90
CA ALA A 153 19.88 15.38 2.40
C ALA A 153 19.15 14.61 1.28
N VAL A 154 18.29 15.29 0.51
CA VAL A 154 17.61 14.72 -0.66
C VAL A 154 18.62 14.26 -1.72
N GLY A 155 19.65 15.06 -1.99
CA GLY A 155 20.69 14.76 -2.95
C GLY A 155 21.52 13.53 -2.57
N VAL A 156 21.92 13.41 -1.30
CA VAL A 156 22.63 12.24 -0.77
C VAL A 156 21.74 11.00 -0.89
N PHE A 157 20.47 11.10 -0.53
CA PHE A 157 19.52 9.99 -0.63
C PHE A 157 19.34 9.49 -2.07
N LEU A 158 19.08 10.41 -3.01
CA LEU A 158 18.99 10.09 -4.43
C LEU A 158 20.31 9.54 -4.98
N GLY A 159 21.44 10.07 -4.52
CA GLY A 159 22.77 9.58 -4.84
C GLY A 159 22.95 8.12 -4.40
N THR A 160 22.56 7.78 -3.16
CA THR A 160 22.63 6.40 -2.66
C THR A 160 21.74 5.45 -3.46
N LEU A 161 20.51 5.84 -3.80
CA LEU A 161 19.63 5.03 -4.67
C LEU A 161 20.23 4.84 -6.06
N SER A 162 20.82 5.89 -6.62
CA SER A 162 21.47 5.85 -7.93
C SER A 162 22.69 4.93 -7.93
N VAL A 163 23.51 4.97 -6.88
CA VAL A 163 24.67 4.07 -6.72
C VAL A 163 24.22 2.62 -6.57
N ALA A 164 23.18 2.35 -5.76
CA ALA A 164 22.64 1.00 -5.61
C ALA A 164 22.11 0.44 -6.95
N LEU A 165 21.40 1.27 -7.72
CA LEU A 165 20.89 0.89 -9.04
C LEU A 165 22.02 0.69 -10.06
N ALA A 166 23.00 1.60 -10.10
CA ALA A 166 24.16 1.50 -10.96
C ALA A 166 24.96 0.21 -10.66
N TYR A 167 25.15 -0.12 -9.39
CA TYR A 167 25.81 -1.36 -8.97
C TYR A 167 25.07 -2.60 -9.51
N ALA A 168 23.74 -2.66 -9.34
CA ALA A 168 22.93 -3.76 -9.84
C ALA A 168 23.01 -3.89 -11.38
N TRP A 169 23.06 -2.75 -12.09
CA TRP A 169 23.21 -2.73 -13.54
C TRP A 169 24.60 -3.21 -13.97
N MET A 170 25.67 -2.67 -13.39
CA MET A 170 27.05 -3.05 -13.73
C MET A 170 27.32 -4.54 -13.50
N LYS A 171 26.70 -5.14 -12.49
CA LYS A 171 26.81 -6.57 -12.21
C LYS A 171 26.10 -7.45 -13.23
N GLY A 172 25.26 -6.88 -14.09
CA GLY A 172 24.49 -7.62 -15.08
C GLY A 172 23.31 -8.39 -14.50
N ASP A 173 22.98 -8.17 -13.22
CA ASP A 173 21.85 -8.83 -12.53
C ASP A 173 20.49 -8.46 -13.18
N LEU A 174 20.44 -7.34 -13.91
CA LEU A 174 19.29 -6.86 -14.71
C LEU A 174 19.30 -7.36 -16.17
N SER A 175 20.35 -8.06 -16.62
CA SER A 175 20.48 -8.47 -18.02
C SER A 175 19.71 -9.77 -18.32
N TRP A 176 19.08 -9.83 -19.49
CA TRP A 176 18.23 -10.94 -19.92
C TRP A 176 19.01 -12.08 -20.62
N ILE A 177 20.27 -11.83 -21.00
CA ILE A 177 20.98 -12.71 -21.94
C ILE A 177 21.28 -14.06 -21.27
N ARG A 178 20.86 -15.10 -21.98
CA ARG A 178 21.17 -16.50 -21.69
C ARG A 178 22.55 -16.79 -22.28
N ASP A 179 23.59 -16.73 -21.46
CA ASP A 179 24.78 -17.50 -21.81
C ASP A 179 24.42 -18.96 -21.56
N LYS A 180 24.08 -19.65 -22.64
CA LYS A 180 24.10 -21.10 -22.63
C LYS A 180 25.56 -21.48 -22.52
N GLU A 181 25.98 -21.94 -21.34
CA GLU A 181 27.10 -22.87 -21.29
C GLU A 181 26.66 -24.15 -22.01
N GLU A 182 26.84 -24.16 -23.32
CA GLU A 182 26.84 -25.38 -24.12
C GLU A 182 28.19 -26.07 -23.93
N ASN A 183 28.42 -26.61 -22.74
CA ASN A 183 29.54 -27.50 -22.46
C ASN A 183 29.02 -28.75 -21.74
N GLY A 184 28.54 -29.70 -22.52
CA GLY A 184 28.09 -31.01 -22.04
C GLY A 184 28.19 -32.03 -23.18
N ASN A 185 29.30 -32.75 -23.18
CA ASN A 185 29.67 -33.86 -24.08
C ASN A 185 28.46 -34.72 -24.53
N PRO A 186 28.24 -34.98 -25.84
CA PRO A 186 27.13 -35.80 -26.35
C PRO A 186 27.07 -37.26 -25.87
N ARG A 187 28.09 -37.75 -25.16
CA ARG A 187 28.27 -39.18 -24.83
C ARG A 187 27.51 -39.69 -23.60
N GLU A 188 26.87 -38.83 -22.82
CA GLU A 188 26.16 -39.25 -21.58
C GLU A 188 24.64 -39.42 -21.73
N ARG A 189 24.08 -39.26 -22.94
CA ARG A 189 22.62 -39.31 -23.14
C ARG A 189 22.06 -40.66 -23.60
N VAL A 190 22.88 -41.71 -23.63
CA VAL A 190 22.49 -43.04 -24.10
C VAL A 190 23.03 -44.11 -23.14
N SER A 191 22.44 -44.21 -21.95
CA SER A 191 22.58 -45.36 -21.05
C SER A 191 21.34 -45.49 -20.20
#